data_AF-A0A1T4MJ96-F1
#
_entry.id   AF-A0A1T4MJ96-F1
#
_cell.length_a   1.000
_cell.length_b   1.000
_cell.length_c   1.000
_cell.angle_alpha   90.00
_cell.angle_beta   90.00
_cell.angle_gamma   90.00
#
_symmetry.space_group_name_H-M   'P 1'
#
loop_
_entity.id
_entity.type
_entity.pdbx_description
1 polymer ?
#
loop_
_entity_poly.entity_id
_entity_poly.type
_entity_poly.pdbx_seq_one_letter_code
_entity_poly.pdbx_strand_id
1 'polypeptide(L)'
;MAIVAAILAISVPARAQQGDAATEPPPHTSVSARLFVNASDLRREGTSSRDEGVAMELKRFYINLDHRIDERWSIHATTDINWTRNSDPTDLWLRHAYLQRRFADRATLRLGSAPTPWI
;
A
#
# COMPACT_ATOMS: atom_id res chain seq x y z
N MET A 1 15.00 -25.59 -4.32
CA MET A 1 14.85 -24.54 -5.35
C MET A 1 14.67 -23.22 -4.61
N ALA A 2 15.63 -22.30 -4.68
CA ALA A 2 15.60 -21.05 -3.92
C ALA A 2 14.69 -20.03 -4.62
N ILE A 3 13.72 -19.46 -3.88
CA ILE A 3 12.84 -18.40 -4.37
C ILE A 3 13.55 -17.06 -4.13
N VAL A 4 13.89 -16.37 -5.22
CA VAL A 4 14.41 -15.00 -5.18
C VAL A 4 13.22 -14.05 -5.31
N ALA A 5 12.89 -13.34 -4.22
CA ALA A 5 11.92 -12.25 -4.26
C ALA A 5 12.65 -10.97 -4.73
N ALA A 6 12.32 -10.47 -5.92
CA ALA A 6 12.83 -9.19 -6.41
C ALA A 6 11.84 -8.08 -6.05
N ILE A 7 12.22 -7.20 -5.11
CA ILE A 7 11.49 -5.97 -4.80
C ILE A 7 12.00 -4.87 -5.73
N LEU A 8 11.24 -4.51 -6.76
CA LEU A 8 11.48 -3.27 -7.52
C LEU A 8 10.82 -2.10 -6.79
N ALA A 9 11.62 -1.29 -6.09
CA ALA A 9 11.20 -0.01 -5.56
C ALA A 9 11.46 1.08 -6.62
N ILE A 10 10.41 1.56 -7.27
CA ILE A 10 10.49 2.74 -8.14
C ILE A 10 10.24 3.96 -7.26
N SER A 11 11.32 4.58 -6.79
CA SER A 11 11.27 5.83 -6.04
C SER A 11 11.29 7.01 -7.01
N VAL A 12 10.16 7.71 -7.18
CA VAL A 12 10.15 9.00 -7.90
C VAL A 12 10.57 10.08 -6.90
N PRO A 13 11.66 10.84 -7.12
CA PRO A 13 11.98 11.99 -6.28
C PRO A 13 11.05 13.15 -6.64
N ALA A 14 10.14 13.51 -5.73
CA ALA A 14 9.43 14.77 -5.82
C ALA A 14 10.42 15.92 -5.52
N ARG A 15 10.76 16.73 -6.53
CA ARG A 15 11.46 18.01 -6.34
C ARG A 15 10.44 19.09 -5.97
N ALA A 16 10.58 19.68 -4.78
CA ALA A 16 10.04 20.99 -4.45
C ALA A 16 11.23 21.93 -4.18
N GLN A 17 11.29 23.08 -4.86
CA GLN A 17 12.41 24.01 -4.83
C GLN A 17 12.01 25.37 -4.18
N GLN A 18 12.75 25.68 -3.10
CA GLN A 18 13.20 26.98 -2.53
C GLN A 18 12.25 28.04 -1.90
N GLY A 19 12.62 28.47 -0.67
CA GLY A 19 12.41 29.83 -0.11
C GLY A 19 12.30 29.91 1.43
N ASP A 20 13.29 30.51 2.11
CA ASP A 20 13.46 30.63 3.58
C ASP A 20 12.46 31.54 4.34
N ALA A 21 12.02 31.11 5.54
CA ALA A 21 11.85 31.88 6.81
C ALA A 21 10.93 31.14 7.82
N ALA A 22 11.45 30.25 8.67
CA ALA A 22 10.67 29.51 9.69
C ALA A 22 9.29 29.00 9.18
N THR A 23 9.26 28.64 7.90
CA THR A 23 8.05 28.42 7.12
C THR A 23 7.58 27.02 7.42
N GLU A 24 6.32 26.87 7.84
CA GLU A 24 5.69 25.55 7.88
C GLU A 24 5.97 24.84 6.53
N PRO A 25 6.48 23.60 6.55
CA PRO A 25 6.86 22.87 5.36
C PRO A 25 5.69 22.84 4.39
N PRO A 26 5.95 23.07 3.09
CA PRO A 26 4.89 23.24 2.12
C PRO A 26 4.04 21.97 2.02
N PRO A 27 2.78 22.12 1.58
CA PRO A 27 1.92 20.99 1.25
C PRO A 27 2.66 20.02 0.32
N HIS A 28 2.54 18.73 0.60
CA HIS A 28 3.28 17.71 -0.15
C HIS A 28 2.43 16.46 -0.33
N THR A 29 2.33 16.01 -1.58
CA THR A 29 1.65 14.76 -1.94
C THR A 29 2.68 13.72 -2.35
N SER A 30 2.59 12.53 -1.77
CA SER A 30 3.33 11.35 -2.19
C SER A 30 2.35 10.27 -2.62
N VAL A 31 2.69 9.59 -3.71
CA VAL A 31 2.02 8.38 -4.14
C VAL A 31 3.05 7.27 -4.14
N SER A 32 2.74 6.15 -3.51
CA SER A 32 3.60 4.97 -3.50
C SER A 32 2.80 3.73 -3.86
N ALA A 33 3.48 2.72 -4.38
CA ALA A 33 2.86 1.46 -4.72
C ALA A 33 3.68 0.29 -4.19
N ARG A 34 3.00 -0.81 -3.82
CA ARG A 34 3.65 -2.05 -3.40
C ARG A 34 2.93 -3.25 -3.98
N LEU A 35 3.68 -4.10 -4.66
CA LEU A 35 3.16 -5.28 -5.36
C LEU A 35 3.63 -6.56 -4.68
N PHE A 36 2.72 -7.51 -4.47
CA PHE A 36 2.99 -8.85 -3.96
C PHE A 36 2.53 -9.88 -4.98
N VAL A 37 3.49 -10.51 -5.67
CA VAL A 37 3.22 -11.58 -6.64
C VAL A 37 3.75 -12.89 -6.08
N ASN A 38 2.93 -13.94 -6.15
CA ASN A 38 3.34 -15.29 -5.81
C ASN A 38 3.44 -16.13 -7.06
N ALA A 39 4.49 -16.95 -7.13
CA ALA A 39 4.59 -18.04 -8.10
C ALA A 39 4.61 -19.37 -7.32
N SER A 40 3.74 -20.31 -7.68
CA SER A 40 3.60 -21.59 -6.98
C SER A 40 3.29 -22.73 -7.95
N ASP A 41 3.71 -23.96 -7.64
CA ASP A 41 3.23 -25.18 -8.30
C ASP A 41 2.38 -25.97 -7.30
N LEU A 42 1.10 -26.19 -7.62
CA LEU A 42 0.17 -26.92 -6.76
C LEU A 42 0.02 -28.36 -7.27
N ARG A 43 0.24 -29.34 -6.40
CA ARG A 43 0.04 -30.78 -6.67
C ARG A 43 -0.82 -31.38 -5.57
N ARG A 44 -1.84 -32.17 -5.94
CA ARG A 44 -2.70 -32.88 -4.98
C ARG A 44 -2.70 -34.37 -5.30
N GLU A 45 -2.62 -35.19 -4.26
CA GLU A 45 -2.70 -36.65 -4.40
C GLU A 45 -4.17 -37.10 -4.45
N GLY A 46 -4.46 -38.10 -5.30
CA GLY A 46 -5.74 -38.80 -5.33
C GLY A 46 -6.89 -38.13 -6.10
N THR A 47 -6.83 -36.83 -6.40
CA THR A 47 -7.80 -36.15 -7.29
C THR A 47 -7.14 -34.99 -8.01
N SER A 48 -7.32 -34.90 -9.33
CA SER A 48 -6.84 -33.77 -10.13
C SER A 48 -7.84 -32.61 -10.07
N SER A 49 -7.37 -31.42 -9.72
CA SER A 49 -8.13 -30.16 -9.81
C SER A 49 -7.64 -29.30 -10.98
N ARG A 50 -8.52 -28.44 -11.52
CA ARG A 50 -8.13 -27.40 -12.50
C ARG A 50 -7.12 -26.38 -11.95
N ASP A 51 -6.94 -26.35 -10.63
CA ASP A 51 -6.05 -25.41 -9.94
C ASP A 51 -4.61 -25.94 -9.76
N GLU A 52 -4.36 -27.17 -10.19
CA GLU A 52 -3.02 -27.77 -10.16
C GLU A 52 -2.08 -27.20 -11.23
N GLY A 53 -0.78 -27.35 -10.99
CA GLY A 53 0.28 -26.86 -11.85
C GLY A 53 0.80 -25.48 -11.46
N VAL A 54 1.63 -24.92 -12.35
CA VAL A 54 2.29 -23.63 -12.12
C VAL A 54 1.30 -22.47 -12.23
N ALA A 55 1.36 -21.60 -11.24
CA ALA A 55 0.54 -20.43 -11.13
C ALA A 55 1.34 -19.19 -10.72
N MET A 56 0.96 -18.07 -11.32
CA MET A 56 1.31 -16.73 -10.85
C MET A 56 0.03 -16.04 -10.38
N GLU A 57 0.09 -15.44 -9.20
CA GLU A 57 -1.06 -14.78 -8.58
C GLU A 57 -0.63 -13.42 -8.04
N LEU A 58 -1.47 -12.41 -8.27
CA LEU A 58 -1.31 -11.10 -7.64
C LEU A 58 -1.99 -11.15 -6.27
N LYS A 59 -1.20 -11.45 -5.24
CA LYS A 59 -1.74 -11.58 -3.90
C LYS A 59 -2.29 -10.27 -3.38
N ARG A 60 -1.55 -9.16 -3.57
CA ARG A 60 -1.92 -7.80 -3.13
C ARG A 60 -1.21 -6.73 -3.95
N PHE A 61 -1.93 -5.69 -4.33
CA PHE A 61 -1.38 -4.48 -4.93
C PHE A 61 -1.87 -3.26 -4.17
N TYR A 62 -0.97 -2.68 -3.38
CA TYR A 62 -1.24 -1.47 -2.64
C TYR A 62 -0.89 -0.24 -3.44
N ILE A 63 -1.81 0.72 -3.46
CA ILE A 63 -1.53 2.10 -3.85
C ILE A 63 -1.80 2.96 -2.63
N ASN A 64 -0.79 3.70 -2.17
CA ASN A 64 -0.92 4.63 -1.06
C ASN A 64 -0.85 6.06 -1.58
N LEU A 65 -1.72 6.90 -1.06
CA LEU A 65 -1.73 8.34 -1.21
C LEU A 65 -1.52 8.95 0.17
N ASP A 66 -0.41 9.68 0.30
CA ASP A 66 -0.08 10.46 1.48
C ASP A 66 -0.09 11.93 1.09
N HIS A 67 -0.96 12.72 1.70
CA HIS A 67 -1.02 14.15 1.47
C HIS A 67 -0.82 14.90 2.79
N ARG A 68 0.30 15.59 2.92
CA ARG A 68 0.53 16.54 4.00
C ARG A 68 -0.05 17.89 3.60
N ILE A 69 -0.99 18.38 4.41
CA ILE A 69 -1.60 19.70 4.25
C ILE A 69 -0.69 20.75 4.88
N ASP A 70 -0.26 20.51 6.13
CA ASP A 70 0.65 21.35 6.92
C ASP A 70 1.42 20.51 7.96
N GLU A 71 2.09 21.13 8.94
CA GLU A 71 2.83 20.41 10.01
C GLU A 71 1.95 19.51 10.89
N ARG A 72 0.67 19.84 11.00
CA ARG A 72 -0.26 19.21 11.92
C ARG A 72 -1.22 18.28 11.21
N TRP A 73 -1.58 18.55 9.97
CA TRP A 73 -2.64 17.85 9.24
C TRP A 73 -2.12 17.06 8.06
N SER A 74 -2.59 15.82 7.96
CA SER A 74 -2.29 14.92 6.85
C SER A 74 -3.48 14.02 6.53
N ILE A 75 -3.63 13.65 5.27
CA ILE A 75 -4.58 12.67 4.77
C ILE A 75 -3.79 11.46 4.29
N HIS A 76 -4.30 10.27 4.61
CA HIS A 76 -3.75 9.02 4.11
C HIS A 76 -4.86 8.16 3.53
N ALA A 77 -4.61 7.57 2.37
CA ALA A 77 -5.48 6.57 1.77
C ALA A 77 -4.66 5.42 1.19
N THR A 78 -5.11 4.19 1.41
CA THR A 78 -4.54 2.97 0.83
C THR A 78 -5.64 2.18 0.14
N THR A 79 -5.44 1.87 -1.14
CA THR A 79 -6.22 0.86 -1.83
C THR A 79 -5.50 -0.49 -1.82
N ASP A 80 -6.27 -1.57 -1.82
CA ASP A 80 -5.79 -2.95 -1.92
C ASP A 80 -6.50 -3.62 -3.09
N ILE A 81 -5.72 -4.01 -4.09
CA ILE A 81 -6.20 -4.71 -5.29
C ILE A 81 -5.68 -6.14 -5.25
N ASN A 82 -6.58 -7.11 -5.33
CA ASN A 82 -6.25 -8.53 -5.29
C ASN A 82 -6.74 -9.23 -6.57
N TRP A 83 -5.89 -10.08 -7.14
CA TRP A 83 -6.26 -10.92 -8.27
C TRP A 83 -5.62 -12.31 -8.11
N THR A 84 -6.45 -13.31 -7.87
CA THR A 84 -6.01 -14.70 -7.72
C THR A 84 -6.54 -15.57 -8.85
N ARG A 85 -5.94 -16.75 -9.02
CA ARG A 85 -6.36 -17.70 -10.05
C ARG A 85 -7.84 -18.03 -9.85
N ASN A 86 -8.63 -17.87 -10.91
CA ASN A 86 -10.09 -18.08 -10.95
C ASN A 86 -10.93 -17.07 -10.14
N SER A 87 -10.36 -15.93 -9.73
CA SER A 87 -11.15 -14.82 -9.18
C SER A 87 -11.43 -13.81 -10.28
N ASP A 88 -12.65 -13.90 -10.83
CA ASP A 88 -13.24 -12.87 -11.68
C ASP A 88 -14.50 -12.32 -10.98
N PRO A 89 -14.65 -11.00 -10.79
CA PRO A 89 -13.73 -9.92 -11.16
C PRO A 89 -12.59 -9.69 -10.15
N THR A 90 -11.63 -8.82 -10.51
CA THR A 90 -10.62 -8.28 -9.60
C THR A 90 -11.27 -7.52 -8.43
N ASP A 91 -10.80 -7.82 -7.23
CA ASP A 91 -11.28 -7.21 -6.00
C ASP A 91 -10.51 -5.92 -5.68
N LEU A 92 -11.22 -4.79 -5.61
CA LEU A 92 -10.67 -3.48 -5.20
C LEU A 92 -11.28 -3.04 -3.87
N TRP A 93 -10.41 -2.82 -2.89
CA TRP A 93 -10.81 -2.42 -1.54
C TRP A 93 -10.14 -1.12 -1.12
N LEU A 94 -10.87 -0.25 -0.42
CA LEU A 94 -10.29 0.87 0.30
C LEU A 94 -9.90 0.39 1.69
N ARG A 95 -8.61 0.10 1.88
CA ARG A 95 -8.11 -0.49 3.12
C ARG A 95 -8.02 0.54 4.24
N HIS A 96 -7.41 1.67 3.95
CA HIS A 96 -7.26 2.77 4.90
C HIS A 96 -7.66 4.08 4.24
N ALA A 97 -8.35 4.93 4.99
CA ALA A 97 -8.73 6.26 4.56
C ALA A 97 -9.00 7.09 5.82
N TYR A 98 -8.06 7.97 6.17
CA TYR A 98 -8.16 8.75 7.39
C TYR A 98 -7.52 10.12 7.26
N LEU A 99 -8.06 11.05 8.05
CA LEU A 99 -7.45 12.33 8.36
C LEU A 99 -6.67 12.19 9.67
N GLN A 100 -5.45 12.69 9.70
CA GLN A 100 -4.57 12.65 10.86
C GLN A 100 -4.21 14.07 11.30
N ARG A 101 -4.37 14.33 12.59
CA ARG A 101 -3.89 15.53 13.26
C ARG A 101 -2.83 15.19 14.31
N ARG A 102 -1.69 15.86 14.24
CA ARG A 102 -0.64 15.81 15.25
C ARG A 102 -0.80 16.93 16.28
N PHE A 103 -0.81 16.58 17.55
CA PHE A 103 -0.82 17.51 18.69
C PHE A 103 0.57 17.47 19.35
N ALA A 104 1.51 18.23 18.76
CA ALA A 104 2.93 18.18 19.11
C ALA A 104 3.50 16.73 19.04
N ASP A 105 4.62 16.46 19.70
CA ASP A 105 5.31 15.17 19.59
C ASP A 105 4.72 14.03 20.44
N ARG A 106 3.61 14.26 21.15
CA ARG A 106 3.09 13.31 22.15
C ARG A 106 1.74 12.70 21.84
N ALA A 107 0.97 13.27 20.91
CA ALA A 107 -0.34 12.75 20.59
C ALA A 107 -0.70 12.92 19.11
N THR A 108 -1.38 11.92 18.57
CA THR A 108 -1.91 11.93 17.21
C THR A 108 -3.36 11.48 17.26
N LEU A 109 -4.26 12.24 16.65
CA LEU A 109 -5.65 11.85 16.43
C LEU A 109 -5.83 11.45 14.98
N ARG A 110 -6.48 10.31 14.75
CA ARG A 110 -6.86 9.84 13.43
C ARG A 110 -8.38 9.68 13.38
N LEU A 111 -8.99 10.19 12.31
CA LEU A 111 -10.42 10.11 12.07
C LEU A 111 -10.65 9.41 10.73
N GLY A 112 -11.37 8.28 10.74
CA GLY A 112 -11.65 7.45 9.56
C GLY A 112 -11.22 5.99 9.75
N SER A 113 -11.01 5.28 8.64
CA SER A 113 -10.46 3.92 8.64
C SER A 113 -8.94 3.98 8.79
N ALA A 114 -8.48 4.07 10.04
CA ALA A 114 -7.08 4.11 10.40
C ALA A 114 -6.59 2.75 10.94
N PRO A 115 -5.34 2.37 10.66
CA PRO A 115 -4.76 1.16 11.25
C PRO A 115 -4.67 1.31 12.77
N THR A 116 -4.92 0.20 13.47
CA THR A 116 -4.83 0.16 14.92
C THR A 116 -3.46 -0.34 15.35
N PRO A 117 -3.03 -0.10 16.60
CA PRO A 117 -1.74 -0.60 17.09
C PRO A 117 -1.61 -2.13 17.11
N TRP A 118 -2.74 -2.85 17.10
CA TRP A 118 -2.79 -4.31 17.26
C TRP A 118 -3.18 -5.06 15.99
N ILE A 119 -3.75 -4.39 14.99
CA ILE A 119 -4.08 -4.96 13.67
C ILE A 119 -4.05 -3.92 12.55
#